data_AF-A0A0J9STB5-F1
#
_entry.id   AF-A0A0J9STB5-F1
#
_cell.length_a   1.000
_cell.length_b   1.000
_cell.length_c   1.000
_cell.angle_alpha   90.00
_cell.angle_beta   90.00
_cell.angle_gamma   90.00
#
_symmetry.space_group_name_H-M   'P 1'
#
loop_
_entity.id
_entity.type
_entity.pdbx_description
1 polymer ?
#
loop_
_entity_poly.entity_id
_entity_poly.type
_entity_poly.pdbx_seq_one_letter_code
_entity_poly.pdbx_strand_id
1 'polypeptide(L)'
;MYILNSISSEPASVHNDDRCKYLYYWTNHDLLQKNKNYDVALNCYRIFLKTYFSDYADTNICTNYVDESKGMILKRSAKLIELNDTFNNCSHKFDCACAKKCSDLYKEFVGECYNDYDYAFCSELQSFKYKYDEKMKSIETCNGAEKILPSAIKHDLHVIIIIPMIILTVLSFLVFALYKVKLFVQRLNTILHLLLYI
;
A
#
# COMPACT_ATOMS: atom_id res chain seq x y z
N MET A 1 1.61 -0.31 18.92
CA MET A 1 2.98 0.15 19.33
C MET A 1 4.00 0.19 18.18
N TYR A 2 3.85 -0.57 17.09
CA TYR A 2 4.78 -0.53 15.95
C TYR A 2 4.75 0.79 15.16
N ILE A 3 3.56 1.41 15.00
CA ILE A 3 3.41 2.72 14.35
C ILE A 3 4.12 3.83 15.14
N LEU A 4 4.18 3.72 16.47
CA LEU A 4 4.92 4.66 17.32
C LEU A 4 6.45 4.47 17.25
N ASN A 5 6.93 3.25 17.00
CA ASN A 5 8.37 2.99 16.89
C ASN A 5 8.96 3.44 15.54
N SER A 6 8.19 3.37 14.45
CA SER A 6 8.57 3.99 13.17
C SER A 6 8.56 5.53 13.24
N ILE A 7 8.02 6.12 14.31
CA ILE A 7 7.96 7.58 14.52
C ILE A 7 9.29 8.20 15.00
N SER A 8 10.28 7.38 15.36
CA SER A 8 11.48 7.87 16.06
C SER A 8 12.70 8.17 15.16
N SER A 9 12.72 7.85 13.87
CA SER A 9 13.98 7.81 13.10
C SER A 9 14.03 8.56 11.75
N GLU A 10 13.00 9.33 11.37
CA GLU A 10 12.93 10.00 10.05
C GLU A 10 12.32 11.43 10.12
N PRO A 11 12.59 12.32 9.13
CA PRO A 11 12.47 13.78 9.27
C PRO A 11 11.03 14.32 9.51
N ALA A 12 10.97 15.48 10.17
CA ALA A 12 9.82 16.05 10.87
C ALA A 12 8.54 16.36 10.04
N SER A 13 8.62 16.47 8.70
CA SER A 13 7.45 16.78 7.87
C SER A 13 6.53 15.57 7.61
N VAL A 14 7.05 14.35 7.70
CA VAL A 14 6.29 13.10 7.46
C VAL A 14 5.52 12.67 8.72
N HIS A 15 6.12 12.81 9.93
CA HIS A 15 5.46 12.48 11.21
C HIS A 15 4.26 13.31 11.59
N ASN A 16 4.23 14.50 11.04
CA ASN A 16 3.17 15.45 11.22
C ASN A 16 1.83 14.90 10.73
N ASP A 17 1.85 14.20 9.60
CA ASP A 17 0.67 13.59 8.98
C ASP A 17 0.17 12.36 9.77
N ASP A 18 1.11 11.54 10.25
CA ASP A 18 0.80 10.29 10.93
C ASP A 18 0.24 10.50 12.35
N ARG A 19 0.69 11.53 13.05
CA ARG A 19 0.11 11.92 14.35
C ARG A 19 -1.35 12.35 14.22
N CYS A 20 -1.70 13.07 13.15
CA CYS A 20 -3.08 13.48 12.89
C CYS A 20 -3.98 12.29 12.50
N LYS A 21 -3.47 11.37 11.67
CA LYS A 21 -4.17 10.11 11.36
C LYS A 21 -4.42 9.28 12.61
N TYR A 22 -3.42 9.16 13.49
CA TYR A 22 -3.55 8.45 14.75
C TYR A 22 -4.55 9.12 15.69
N LEU A 23 -4.53 10.45 15.79
CA LEU A 23 -5.51 11.20 16.59
C LEU A 23 -6.95 10.97 16.09
N TYR A 24 -7.15 10.95 14.78
CA TYR A 24 -8.44 10.58 14.17
C TYR A 24 -8.86 9.14 14.53
N TYR A 25 -7.94 8.18 14.39
CA TYR A 25 -8.19 6.79 14.78
C TYR A 25 -8.56 6.68 16.27
N TRP A 26 -7.80 7.33 17.15
CA TRP A 26 -8.05 7.37 18.58
C TRP A 26 -9.42 7.96 18.91
N THR A 27 -9.81 9.04 18.23
CA THR A 27 -11.15 9.63 18.34
C THR A 27 -12.24 8.62 17.93
N ASN A 28 -12.02 7.88 16.85
CA ASN A 28 -12.97 6.86 16.38
C ASN A 28 -13.05 5.65 17.33
N HIS A 29 -11.92 5.20 17.86
CA HIS A 29 -11.81 3.98 18.64
C HIS A 29 -12.22 4.20 20.12
N ASP A 30 -11.70 5.25 20.77
CA ASP A 30 -11.84 5.47 22.21
C ASP A 30 -13.02 6.40 22.55
N LEU A 31 -13.22 7.49 21.80
CA LEU A 31 -14.31 8.43 22.08
C LEU A 31 -15.66 7.94 21.56
N LEU A 32 -15.69 7.21 20.43
CA LEU A 32 -16.92 6.69 19.83
C LEU A 32 -17.18 5.21 20.13
N GLN A 33 -16.41 4.59 21.04
CA GLN A 33 -16.62 3.21 21.52
C GLN A 33 -16.80 2.18 20.40
N LYS A 34 -16.01 2.27 19.33
CA LYS A 34 -16.11 1.42 18.13
C LYS A 34 -17.44 1.53 17.38
N ASN A 35 -18.17 2.64 17.50
CA ASN A 35 -19.20 2.93 16.51
C ASN A 35 -18.48 3.05 15.15
N LYS A 36 -18.55 2.01 14.32
CA LYS A 36 -17.82 1.86 13.04
C LYS A 36 -18.20 2.93 12.00
N ASN A 37 -18.95 3.94 12.38
CA ASN A 37 -19.33 5.03 11.52
C ASN A 37 -18.18 6.03 11.39
N TYR A 38 -17.24 5.72 10.50
CA TYR A 38 -16.10 6.56 10.17
C TYR A 38 -16.51 7.98 9.72
N ASP A 39 -17.71 8.17 9.17
CA ASP A 39 -18.26 9.48 8.80
C ASP A 39 -18.59 10.34 10.03
N VAL A 40 -19.25 9.76 11.03
CA VAL A 40 -19.52 10.45 12.31
C VAL A 40 -18.21 10.80 13.00
N ALA A 41 -17.26 9.86 13.05
CA ALA A 41 -15.93 10.11 13.60
C ALA A 41 -15.21 11.26 12.88
N LEU A 42 -15.32 11.31 11.56
CA LEU A 42 -14.69 12.35 10.74
C LEU A 42 -15.31 13.71 11.01
N ASN A 43 -16.64 13.78 11.14
CA ASN A 43 -17.32 15.02 11.49
C ASN A 43 -16.91 15.52 12.89
N CYS A 44 -16.90 14.65 13.89
CA CYS A 44 -16.44 14.98 15.24
C CYS A 44 -15.00 15.47 15.25
N TYR A 45 -14.11 14.77 14.56
CA TYR A 45 -12.70 15.15 14.44
C TYR A 45 -12.52 16.52 13.78
N ARG A 46 -13.28 16.81 12.72
CA ARG A 46 -13.24 18.14 12.05
C ARG A 46 -13.75 19.26 12.94
N ILE A 47 -14.84 19.03 13.68
CA ILE A 47 -15.35 20.00 14.66
C ILE A 47 -14.28 20.28 15.72
N PHE A 48 -13.68 19.22 16.27
CA PHE A 48 -12.58 19.35 17.22
C PHE A 48 -11.42 20.17 16.65
N LEU A 49 -10.96 19.86 15.43
CA LEU A 49 -9.87 20.61 14.81
C LEU A 49 -10.22 22.09 14.60
N LYS A 50 -11.44 22.39 14.13
CA LYS A 50 -11.90 23.76 13.91
C LYS A 50 -11.99 24.53 15.24
N THR A 51 -12.59 23.95 16.27
CA THR A 51 -12.82 24.63 17.54
C THR A 51 -11.54 24.92 18.32
N TYR A 52 -10.57 24.00 18.30
CA TYR A 52 -9.35 24.13 19.10
C TYR A 52 -8.19 24.80 18.36
N PHE A 53 -8.21 24.82 17.03
CA PHE A 53 -7.10 25.34 16.22
C PHE A 53 -7.49 26.47 15.25
N SER A 54 -8.70 27.07 15.36
CA SER A 54 -9.09 28.21 14.51
C SER A 54 -8.36 29.53 14.83
N ASP A 55 -7.90 29.70 16.07
CA ASP A 55 -7.48 31.01 16.59
C ASP A 55 -5.97 31.18 16.74
N TYR A 56 -5.20 30.12 16.45
CA TYR A 56 -3.73 30.17 16.54
C TYR A 56 -3.13 30.55 15.19
N ALA A 57 -2.30 31.61 15.20
CA ALA A 57 -1.50 32.04 14.05
C ALA A 57 -0.49 30.96 13.59
N ASP A 58 -0.22 29.96 14.45
CA ASP A 58 0.46 28.73 14.09
C ASP A 58 -0.54 27.78 13.43
N THR A 59 -0.38 27.57 12.13
CA THR A 59 -1.09 26.53 11.38
C THR A 59 -0.78 25.17 12.00
N ASN A 60 -1.64 24.72 12.93
CA ASN A 60 -1.49 23.38 13.48
C ASN A 60 -1.50 22.40 12.32
N ILE A 61 -0.51 21.53 12.30
CA ILE A 61 -0.27 20.52 11.27
C ILE A 61 -1.53 19.71 10.88
N CYS A 62 -2.42 19.46 11.84
CA CYS A 62 -3.65 18.72 11.61
C CYS A 62 -4.76 19.56 10.96
N THR A 63 -4.65 20.89 10.89
CA THR A 63 -5.69 21.76 10.28
C THR A 63 -5.92 21.45 8.80
N ASN A 64 -4.91 20.93 8.08
CA ASN A 64 -5.06 20.45 6.71
C ASN A 64 -6.11 19.34 6.57
N TYR A 65 -6.40 18.61 7.64
CA TYR A 65 -7.43 17.56 7.67
C TYR A 65 -8.87 18.07 7.88
N VAL A 66 -9.03 19.38 8.07
CA VAL A 66 -10.34 20.04 8.00
C VAL A 66 -10.92 19.95 6.58
N ASP A 67 -10.05 19.94 5.56
CA ASP A 67 -10.43 19.79 4.16
C ASP A 67 -11.22 18.49 3.93
N GLU A 68 -12.32 18.61 3.19
CA GLU A 68 -13.17 17.50 2.80
C GLU A 68 -12.40 16.43 2.01
N SER A 69 -11.47 16.87 1.15
CA SER A 69 -10.64 16.01 0.30
C SER A 69 -9.79 15.00 1.10
N LYS A 70 -9.46 15.32 2.36
CA LYS A 70 -8.65 14.48 3.24
C LYS A 70 -9.44 13.42 4.00
N GLY A 71 -10.77 13.46 3.90
CA GLY A 71 -11.64 12.54 4.63
C GLY A 71 -11.35 11.08 4.31
N MET A 72 -11.19 10.76 3.03
CA MET A 72 -10.92 9.38 2.59
C MET A 72 -9.56 8.86 3.09
N ILE A 73 -8.53 9.72 3.10
CA ILE A 73 -7.19 9.40 3.63
C ILE A 73 -7.27 9.05 5.11
N LEU A 74 -8.00 9.84 5.91
CA LEU A 74 -8.18 9.59 7.34
C LEU A 74 -8.89 8.26 7.59
N LYS A 75 -10.00 8.01 6.89
CA LYS A 75 -10.78 6.77 7.03
C LYS A 75 -9.93 5.54 6.70
N ARG A 76 -9.21 5.56 5.56
CA ARG A 76 -8.31 4.48 5.15
C ARG A 76 -7.17 4.27 6.15
N SER A 77 -6.60 5.35 6.67
CA SER A 77 -5.56 5.29 7.71
C SER A 77 -6.09 4.64 8.98
N ALA A 78 -7.28 5.02 9.45
CA ALA A 78 -7.89 4.41 10.64
C ALA A 78 -8.16 2.90 10.45
N LYS A 79 -8.60 2.47 9.27
CA LYS A 79 -8.79 1.04 8.94
C LYS A 79 -7.47 0.26 9.02
N LEU A 80 -6.38 0.81 8.47
CA LEU A 80 -5.05 0.18 8.56
C LEU A 80 -4.55 0.11 10.01
N ILE A 81 -4.77 1.16 10.80
CA ILE A 81 -4.40 1.17 12.22
C ILE A 81 -5.22 0.14 12.99
N GLU A 82 -6.54 0.07 12.79
CA GLU A 82 -7.43 -0.91 13.42
C GLU A 82 -7.01 -2.36 13.12
N LEU A 83 -6.66 -2.63 11.86
CA LEU A 83 -6.19 -3.94 11.42
C LEU A 83 -4.86 -4.32 12.10
N ASN A 84 -3.91 -3.39 12.10
CA ASN A 84 -2.59 -3.60 12.73
C ASN A 84 -2.70 -3.72 14.25
N ASP A 85 -3.52 -2.92 14.92
CA ASP A 85 -3.75 -3.01 16.36
C ASP A 85 -4.44 -4.33 16.72
N THR A 86 -5.43 -4.76 15.92
CA THR A 86 -6.05 -6.07 16.09
C THR A 86 -5.03 -7.19 15.97
N PHE A 87 -4.16 -7.16 14.96
CA PHE A 87 -3.11 -8.15 14.77
C PHE A 87 -2.08 -8.15 15.91
N ASN A 88 -1.63 -6.96 16.34
CA ASN A 88 -0.62 -6.80 17.38
C ASN A 88 -1.15 -7.19 18.77
N ASN A 89 -2.41 -6.91 19.08
CA ASN A 89 -3.04 -7.31 20.34
C ASN A 89 -3.15 -8.83 20.48
N CYS A 90 -3.02 -9.56 19.38
CA CYS A 90 -2.96 -11.02 19.40
C CYS A 90 -1.53 -11.60 19.43
N SER A 91 -0.49 -10.77 19.57
CA SER A 91 0.90 -11.19 19.35
C SER A 91 1.43 -12.22 20.36
N HIS A 92 0.87 -12.31 21.56
CA HIS A 92 1.29 -13.31 22.57
C HIS A 92 0.86 -14.75 22.20
N LYS A 93 -0.26 -14.91 21.48
CA LYS A 93 -0.69 -16.19 20.90
C LYS A 93 -1.61 -15.87 19.72
N PHE A 94 -1.05 -15.85 18.51
CA PHE A 94 -1.85 -15.70 17.29
C PHE A 94 -2.67 -16.99 17.12
N ASP A 95 -3.89 -16.98 17.62
CA ASP A 95 -4.79 -18.14 17.64
C ASP A 95 -5.90 -18.00 16.58
N CYS A 96 -6.78 -19.00 16.50
CA CYS A 96 -7.86 -18.99 15.53
C CYS A 96 -8.86 -17.85 15.73
N ALA A 97 -9.07 -17.40 16.96
CA ALA A 97 -9.95 -16.26 17.23
C ALA A 97 -9.34 -14.99 16.65
N CYS A 98 -8.04 -14.80 16.80
CA CYS A 98 -7.34 -13.69 16.19
C CYS A 98 -7.31 -13.77 14.66
N ALA A 99 -6.96 -14.94 14.12
CA ALA A 99 -6.89 -15.16 12.69
C ALA A 99 -8.24 -14.82 12.03
N LYS A 100 -9.35 -15.27 12.63
CA LYS A 100 -10.69 -14.95 12.16
C LYS A 100 -10.95 -13.44 12.19
N LYS A 101 -10.70 -12.78 13.32
CA LYS A 101 -10.93 -11.34 13.45
C LYS A 101 -10.11 -10.51 12.46
N CYS A 102 -8.84 -10.87 12.26
CA CYS A 102 -7.98 -10.21 11.27
C CYS A 102 -8.46 -10.48 9.84
N SER A 103 -8.84 -11.72 9.53
CA SER A 103 -9.34 -12.11 8.20
C SER A 103 -10.64 -11.38 7.86
N ASP A 104 -11.58 -11.28 8.82
CA ASP A 104 -12.85 -10.60 8.63
C ASP A 104 -12.64 -9.09 8.36
N LEU A 105 -11.83 -8.40 9.17
CA LEU A 105 -11.48 -6.99 8.95
C LEU A 105 -10.77 -6.79 7.61
N TYR A 106 -9.81 -7.65 7.29
CA TYR A 106 -9.09 -7.57 6.02
C TYR A 106 -10.03 -7.68 4.82
N LYS A 107 -10.94 -8.65 4.83
CA LYS A 107 -11.91 -8.87 3.74
C LYS A 107 -12.88 -7.70 3.60
N GLU A 108 -13.27 -7.08 4.70
CA GLU A 108 -14.08 -5.85 4.69
C GLU A 108 -13.31 -4.73 3.95
N PHE A 109 -12.04 -4.52 4.31
CA PHE A 109 -11.24 -3.39 3.79
C PHE A 109 -10.72 -3.62 2.37
N VAL A 110 -10.38 -4.85 1.99
CA VAL A 110 -9.89 -5.18 0.65
C VAL A 110 -10.97 -4.99 -0.42
N GLY A 111 -12.25 -5.04 -0.04
CA GLY A 111 -13.36 -4.73 -0.94
C GLY A 111 -13.28 -3.33 -1.55
N GLU A 112 -12.70 -2.36 -0.83
CA GLU A 112 -12.48 -1.00 -1.34
C GLU A 112 -11.43 -0.97 -2.46
N CYS A 113 -10.41 -1.83 -2.41
CA CYS A 113 -9.40 -1.92 -3.46
C CYS A 113 -9.95 -2.39 -4.80
N TYR A 114 -11.10 -3.07 -4.81
CA TYR A 114 -11.74 -3.51 -6.05
C TYR A 114 -12.61 -2.43 -6.69
N ASN A 115 -13.20 -1.56 -5.86
CA ASN A 115 -14.17 -0.53 -6.26
C ASN A 115 -13.54 0.85 -6.50
N ASP A 116 -12.66 1.30 -5.60
CA ASP A 116 -11.99 2.61 -5.65
C ASP A 116 -10.52 2.44 -5.24
N TYR A 117 -9.68 2.17 -6.24
CA TYR A 117 -8.30 1.74 -6.04
C TYR A 117 -7.41 2.90 -5.59
N ASP A 118 -6.93 2.80 -4.35
CA ASP A 118 -5.91 3.68 -3.78
C ASP A 118 -4.63 2.89 -3.56
N TYR A 119 -3.60 3.26 -4.31
CA TYR A 119 -2.34 2.52 -4.31
C TYR A 119 -1.71 2.42 -2.93
N ALA A 120 -1.67 3.53 -2.17
CA ALA A 120 -1.04 3.56 -0.86
C ALA A 120 -1.77 2.64 0.12
N PHE A 121 -3.11 2.76 0.19
CA PHE A 121 -3.93 1.92 1.05
C PHE A 121 -3.89 0.43 0.66
N CYS A 122 -4.03 0.12 -0.63
CA CYS A 122 -4.06 -1.26 -1.12
C CYS A 122 -2.69 -1.94 -1.03
N SER A 123 -1.59 -1.19 -1.20
CA SER A 123 -0.23 -1.70 -0.98
C SER A 123 0.04 -2.04 0.49
N GLU A 124 -0.47 -1.23 1.42
CA GLU A 124 -0.38 -1.55 2.86
C GLU A 124 -1.21 -2.77 3.24
N LEU A 125 -2.43 -2.92 2.68
CA LEU A 125 -3.21 -4.15 2.84
C LEU A 125 -2.48 -5.36 2.24
N GLN A 126 -1.85 -5.23 1.07
CA GLN A 126 -1.05 -6.32 0.51
C GLN A 126 0.12 -6.71 1.43
N SER A 127 0.78 -5.73 2.01
CA SER A 127 1.88 -5.94 2.96
C SER A 127 1.39 -6.64 4.23
N PHE A 128 0.20 -6.27 4.73
CA PHE A 128 -0.45 -6.97 5.83
C PHE A 128 -0.78 -8.42 5.49
N LYS A 129 -1.29 -8.68 4.28
CA LYS A 129 -1.57 -10.04 3.80
C LYS A 129 -0.35 -10.95 3.92
N TYR A 130 0.83 -10.48 3.49
CA TYR A 130 2.04 -11.30 3.61
C TYR A 130 2.39 -11.66 5.07
N LYS A 131 2.24 -10.70 5.99
CA LYS A 131 2.47 -10.92 7.44
C LYS A 131 1.47 -11.93 8.02
N TYR A 132 0.19 -11.79 7.67
CA TYR A 132 -0.86 -12.69 8.11
C TYR A 132 -0.65 -14.12 7.56
N ASP A 133 -0.41 -14.25 6.26
CA ASP A 133 -0.22 -15.54 5.60
C ASP A 133 1.01 -16.27 6.16
N GLU A 134 2.08 -15.55 6.47
CA GLU A 134 3.26 -16.09 7.14
C GLU A 134 2.91 -16.67 8.51
N LYS A 135 2.18 -15.91 9.34
CA LYS A 135 1.73 -16.37 10.66
C LYS A 135 0.80 -17.58 10.59
N MET A 136 -0.04 -17.65 9.56
CA MET A 136 -0.96 -18.78 9.37
C MET A 136 -0.27 -20.09 8.96
N LYS A 137 1.01 -20.06 8.53
CA LYS A 137 1.75 -21.29 8.18
C LYS A 137 1.93 -22.23 9.38
N SER A 138 2.16 -21.67 10.58
CA SER A 138 2.38 -22.46 11.80
C SER A 138 1.08 -22.87 12.50
N ILE A 139 -0.07 -22.49 11.94
CA ILE A 139 -1.40 -22.80 12.48
C ILE A 139 -2.02 -23.93 11.66
N GLU A 140 -2.43 -25.01 12.34
CA GLU A 140 -2.98 -26.19 11.66
C GLU A 140 -4.26 -25.84 10.88
N THR A 141 -5.36 -25.59 11.58
CA THR A 141 -6.65 -25.33 10.96
C THR A 141 -7.47 -24.40 11.83
N CYS A 142 -7.97 -23.32 11.24
CA CYS A 142 -8.88 -22.39 11.90
C CYS A 142 -10.18 -22.30 11.11
N ASN A 143 -11.25 -22.87 11.67
CA ASN A 143 -12.56 -22.77 11.06
C ASN A 143 -13.01 -21.30 10.99
N GLY A 144 -13.23 -20.80 9.78
CA GLY A 144 -13.63 -19.42 9.53
C GLY A 144 -12.50 -18.42 9.31
N ALA A 145 -11.23 -18.86 9.28
CA ALA A 145 -10.10 -18.02 8.89
C ALA A 145 -9.33 -18.69 7.74
N GLU A 146 -9.23 -18.00 6.61
CA GLU A 146 -8.43 -18.49 5.48
C GLU A 146 -6.94 -18.47 5.84
N LYS A 147 -6.19 -19.47 5.37
CA LYS A 147 -4.73 -19.49 5.50
C LYS A 147 -4.04 -18.47 4.61
N ILE A 148 -4.68 -18.13 3.50
CA ILE A 148 -4.17 -17.22 2.48
C ILE A 148 -5.26 -16.20 2.21
N LEU A 149 -5.00 -14.93 2.49
CA LEU A 149 -5.96 -13.85 2.23
C LEU A 149 -6.06 -13.53 0.73
N PRO A 150 -7.16 -12.93 0.24
CA PRO A 150 -7.24 -12.47 -1.15
C PRO A 150 -6.25 -11.32 -1.42
N SER A 151 -5.81 -11.14 -2.67
CA SER A 151 -4.89 -10.05 -3.03
C SER A 151 -5.58 -8.69 -2.95
N ALA A 152 -4.92 -7.71 -2.33
CA ALA A 152 -5.36 -6.31 -2.34
C ALA A 152 -4.95 -5.56 -3.61
N ILE A 153 -3.96 -6.10 -4.34
CA ILE A 153 -3.49 -5.54 -5.59
C ILE A 153 -4.34 -6.10 -6.74
N LYS A 154 -5.06 -5.21 -7.43
CA LYS A 154 -5.90 -5.53 -8.61
C LYS A 154 -5.06 -5.83 -9.86
N HIS A 155 -3.98 -5.09 -10.03
CA HIS A 155 -3.00 -5.30 -11.09
C HIS A 155 -1.62 -5.19 -10.50
N ASP A 156 -0.78 -6.20 -10.73
CA ASP A 156 0.60 -6.16 -10.28
C ASP A 156 1.33 -5.05 -11.04
N LEU A 157 1.53 -3.90 -10.37
CA LEU A 157 2.21 -2.75 -10.95
C LEU A 157 3.66 -3.09 -11.33
N HIS A 158 4.29 -4.04 -10.63
CA HIS A 158 5.58 -4.55 -11.07
C HIS A 158 5.44 -5.22 -12.44
N VAL A 159 4.42 -6.05 -12.64
CA VAL A 159 4.17 -6.69 -13.94
C VAL A 159 3.87 -5.63 -15.02
N ILE A 160 3.07 -4.62 -14.72
CA ILE A 160 2.75 -3.53 -15.65
C ILE A 160 4.00 -2.75 -16.08
N ILE A 161 4.96 -2.54 -15.18
CA ILE A 161 6.18 -1.77 -15.45
C ILE A 161 7.27 -2.65 -16.09
N ILE A 162 7.41 -3.89 -15.62
CA ILE A 162 8.47 -4.82 -16.05
C ILE A 162 8.21 -5.33 -17.47
N ILE A 163 6.96 -5.62 -17.84
CA ILE A 163 6.64 -6.16 -19.18
C ILE A 163 7.10 -5.21 -20.30
N PRO A 164 6.74 -3.91 -20.32
CA PRO A 164 7.22 -2.96 -21.33
C PRO A 164 8.75 -2.82 -21.35
N MET A 165 9.38 -2.81 -20.17
CA MET A 165 10.84 -2.73 -20.05
C MET A 165 11.53 -3.94 -20.71
N ILE A 166 11.04 -5.16 -20.46
CA ILE A 166 11.56 -6.37 -21.09
C ILE A 166 11.36 -6.31 -22.61
N ILE A 167 10.16 -5.94 -23.07
CA ILE A 167 9.85 -5.85 -24.51
C ILE A 167 10.78 -4.85 -25.21
N LEU A 168 10.96 -3.66 -24.65
CA LEU A 168 11.88 -2.64 -25.18
C LEU A 168 13.31 -3.18 -25.26
N THR A 169 13.77 -3.83 -24.19
CA THR A 169 15.13 -4.39 -24.13
C THR A 169 15.35 -5.48 -25.19
N VAL A 170 14.38 -6.40 -25.34
CA VAL A 170 14.43 -7.47 -26.34
C VAL A 170 14.39 -6.90 -27.75
N LEU A 171 13.53 -5.92 -28.03
CA LEU A 171 13.47 -5.25 -29.33
C LEU A 171 14.78 -4.55 -29.67
N SER A 172 15.36 -3.80 -28.72
CA SER A 172 16.66 -3.16 -28.92
C SER A 172 17.75 -4.18 -29.23
N PHE A 173 17.78 -5.32 -28.52
CA PHE A 173 18.75 -6.37 -28.75
C PHE A 173 18.59 -7.02 -30.14
N LEU A 174 17.35 -7.30 -30.55
CA LEU A 174 17.05 -7.86 -31.87
C LEU A 174 17.49 -6.92 -33.00
N VAL A 175 17.16 -5.62 -32.89
CA VAL A 175 17.56 -4.60 -33.88
C VAL A 175 19.09 -4.51 -33.96
N PHE A 176 19.78 -4.51 -32.82
CA PHE A 176 21.24 -4.48 -32.77
C PHE A 176 21.86 -5.72 -33.43
N ALA A 177 21.34 -6.91 -33.15
CA ALA A 177 21.79 -8.15 -33.76
C ALA A 177 21.59 -8.15 -35.28
N LEU A 178 20.40 -7.75 -35.76
CA LEU A 178 20.10 -7.64 -37.18
C LEU A 178 21.00 -6.63 -37.90
N TYR A 179 21.28 -5.49 -37.26
CA TYR A 179 22.20 -4.48 -37.78
C TYR A 179 23.61 -5.05 -37.96
N LYS A 180 24.13 -5.77 -36.95
CA LYS A 180 25.43 -6.45 -37.02
C LYS A 180 25.50 -7.47 -38.16
N VAL A 181 24.48 -8.32 -38.31
CA VAL A 181 24.42 -9.32 -39.39
C VAL A 181 24.41 -8.64 -40.76
N LYS A 182 23.59 -7.59 -40.94
CA LYS A 182 23.55 -6.82 -42.19
C LYS A 182 24.91 -6.22 -42.52
N LEU A 183 25.60 -5.63 -41.54
CA LEU A 183 26.93 -5.05 -41.73
C LEU A 183 27.98 -6.10 -42.12
N PHE A 184 27.90 -7.30 -41.53
CA PHE A 184 28.78 -8.42 -41.86
C PHE A 184 28.56 -8.92 -43.30
N VAL A 185 27.30 -9.15 -43.69
CA VAL A 185 26.94 -9.56 -45.06
C VAL A 185 27.41 -8.52 -46.08
N GLN A 186 27.23 -7.24 -45.79
CA GLN A 186 27.66 -6.15 -46.67
C GLN A 186 29.19 -6.14 -46.86
N ARG A 187 29.95 -6.30 -45.77
CA ARG A 187 31.42 -6.42 -45.84
C ARG A 187 31.87 -7.65 -46.63
N LEU A 188 31.21 -8.79 -46.43
CA LEU A 188 31.51 -10.01 -47.17
C LEU A 188 31.29 -9.83 -48.68
N ASN A 189 30.18 -9.18 -49.05
CA ASN A 189 29.84 -8.90 -50.44
C ASN A 189 30.85 -7.94 -51.10
N THR A 190 31.31 -6.91 -50.38
CA THR A 190 32.38 -6.02 -50.85
C THR A 190 33.69 -6.76 -51.10
N ILE A 191 34.09 -7.66 -50.20
CA ILE A 191 35.31 -8.46 -50.36
C ILE A 191 35.19 -9.41 -51.56
N LEU A 192 34.05 -10.08 -51.73
CA LEU A 192 33.81 -10.99 -52.84
C LEU A 192 33.89 -10.27 -54.20
N HIS A 193 33.30 -9.07 -54.28
CA HIS A 193 33.35 -8.25 -55.49
C HIS A 193 34.78 -7.78 -55.83
N LEU A 194 35.62 -7.52 -54.83
CA LEU A 194 37.03 -7.18 -55.05
C LEU A 194 37.84 -8.38 -55.55
N LEU A 195 37.55 -9.60 -55.05
CA LEU A 195 38.24 -10.82 -55.45
C LEU A 195 37.86 -11.31 -56.85
N LEU A 196 36.66 -10.97 -57.35
CA LEU A 196 36.20 -11.33 -58.69
C LEU A 196 36.73 -10.41 -59.81
N TYR A 197 37.39 -9.30 -59.45
CA TYR A 197 37.88 -8.28 -60.39
C TYR A 197 39.42 -8.15 -60.39
N ILE A 198 40.11 -9.12 -59.78
CA ILE A 198 41.56 -9.37 -59.84
C ILE A 198 41.76 -10.63 -60.69
#